data_AF-B1TGT0-F1
#
_entry.id   AF-B1TGT0-F1
#
_cell.length_a   1.000
_cell.length_b   1.000
_cell.length_c   1.000
_cell.angle_alpha   90.00
_cell.angle_beta   90.00
_cell.angle_gamma   90.00
#
_symmetry.space_group_name_H-M   'P 1'
#
loop_
_entity.id
_entity.type
_entity.pdbx_description
1 polymer ?
#
loop_
_entity_poly.entity_id
_entity_poly.type
_entity_poly.pdbx_seq_one_letter_code
_entity_poly.pdbx_strand_id
1 'polypeptide(L)'
;MIPEQVRVVQHQRVKYACPCCDLGIKVTPAPARIIPRGLLTESALAWIITGKYQYGMPLYRQATLLRRFGGDISSNTLAASVVRVGLATQPVINLMRDALLESDLIYGDETTFQVLKEPGRRPQAKSYLWAQVNGSGPPVRMFSYSPGRGAQHALKLYAGVQSGTALMTDGYELYNGIAHDHQLVHLGCWAHVRRGFIKAEEYVPKAARSPDLLATRFVVLIGKLFAAEARSAKWKPESRQRLRTRYSARVLAIIERMLIEHLPGVVPSSLLGKALQYMSGQWHKLIRYVGNGNWPISNNLCHAASGMNDVVVDGHVPIGQITRERLPALEAVVERLGDRRSHGDQFALGNQPLM
;
A
#
# COMPACT_ATOMS: atom_id res chain seq x y z
N MET A 1 -0.25 -14.43 28.31
CA MET A 1 0.52 -14.63 27.06
C MET A 1 0.41 -16.10 26.70
N ILE A 2 -0.16 -16.46 25.55
CA ILE A 2 -0.22 -17.87 25.11
C ILE A 2 1.06 -18.15 24.31
N PRO A 3 1.88 -19.14 24.68
CA PRO A 3 3.11 -19.46 23.96
C PRO A 3 2.79 -19.97 22.55
N GLU A 4 3.71 -19.73 21.62
CA GLU A 4 3.62 -20.26 20.27
C GLU A 4 3.59 -21.79 20.28
N GLN A 5 2.71 -22.39 19.47
CA GLN A 5 2.55 -23.84 19.37
C GLN A 5 2.64 -24.29 17.92
N VAL A 6 3.49 -25.27 17.66
CA VAL A 6 3.58 -25.97 16.37
C VAL A 6 2.88 -27.31 16.50
N ARG A 7 1.96 -27.61 15.58
CA ARG A 7 1.19 -28.85 15.56
C ARG A 7 1.18 -29.46 14.16
N VAL A 8 1.25 -30.78 14.09
CA VAL A 8 1.00 -31.53 12.87
C VAL A 8 -0.45 -32.00 12.87
N VAL A 9 -1.23 -31.55 11.89
CA VAL A 9 -2.63 -31.95 11.75
C VAL A 9 -2.72 -33.15 10.80
N GLN A 10 -3.20 -34.28 11.31
CA GLN A 10 -3.45 -35.48 10.51
C GLN A 10 -4.91 -35.53 10.09
N HIS A 11 -5.17 -35.52 8.78
CA HIS A 11 -6.51 -35.73 8.24
C HIS A 11 -6.69 -37.19 7.83
N GLN A 12 -7.52 -37.93 8.55
CA GLN A 12 -7.93 -39.27 8.19
C GLN A 12 -9.15 -39.21 7.26
N ARG A 13 -9.14 -39.98 6.17
CA ARG A 13 -10.19 -39.96 5.13
C ARG A 13 -10.70 -41.38 4.91
N VAL A 14 -12.01 -41.55 4.90
CA VAL A 14 -12.64 -42.86 4.67
C VAL A 14 -12.68 -43.16 3.16
N LYS A 15 -12.41 -44.42 2.82
CA LYS A 15 -12.57 -44.97 1.48
C LYS A 15 -13.68 -46.02 1.53
N TYR A 16 -14.66 -45.89 0.65
CA TYR A 16 -15.74 -46.86 0.48
C TYR A 16 -15.59 -47.57 -0.87
N ALA A 17 -15.90 -48.87 -0.90
CA ALA A 17 -16.02 -49.66 -2.11
C ALA A 17 -17.29 -50.52 -2.00
N CYS A 18 -18.09 -50.67 -3.08
CA CYS A 18 -19.19 -51.64 -3.02
C CYS A 18 -18.61 -53.05 -3.17
N PRO A 19 -18.93 -54.00 -2.29
CA PRO A 19 -18.60 -55.41 -2.52
C PRO A 19 -19.43 -56.02 -3.67
N CYS A 20 -20.49 -55.34 -4.07
CA CYS A 20 -21.50 -55.83 -5.02
C CYS A 20 -21.22 -55.45 -6.48
N CYS A 21 -20.44 -54.40 -6.73
CA CYS A 21 -20.22 -53.87 -8.06
C CYS A 21 -18.86 -53.17 -8.15
N ASP A 22 -18.13 -53.40 -9.25
CA ASP A 22 -16.83 -52.81 -9.54
C ASP A 22 -16.92 -51.31 -9.95
N LEU A 23 -17.91 -50.58 -9.43
CA LEU A 23 -18.13 -49.15 -9.71
C LEU A 23 -17.06 -48.21 -9.08
N GLY A 24 -15.98 -48.78 -8.54
CA GLY A 24 -14.79 -48.07 -8.08
C GLY A 24 -14.83 -47.57 -6.63
N ILE A 25 -13.67 -47.11 -6.15
CA ILE A 25 -13.50 -46.61 -4.78
C ILE A 25 -13.96 -45.15 -4.69
N LYS A 26 -14.86 -44.85 -3.75
CA LYS A 26 -15.25 -43.48 -3.37
C LYS A 26 -14.47 -43.04 -2.14
N VAL A 27 -13.84 -41.87 -2.20
CA VAL A 27 -13.05 -41.32 -1.08
C VAL A 27 -13.60 -39.97 -0.68
N THR A 28 -13.85 -39.76 0.61
CA THR A 28 -14.26 -38.44 1.14
C THR A 28 -13.26 -37.38 0.66
N PRO A 29 -13.66 -36.28 0.02
CA PRO A 29 -12.72 -35.25 -0.46
C PRO A 29 -11.82 -34.72 0.67
N ALA A 30 -10.59 -34.35 0.34
CA ALA A 30 -9.74 -33.65 1.30
C ALA A 30 -10.28 -32.23 1.52
N PRO A 31 -10.12 -31.64 2.72
CA PRO A 31 -10.45 -30.24 2.94
C PRO A 31 -9.77 -29.36 1.88
N ALA A 32 -10.49 -28.35 1.40
CA ALA A 32 -9.94 -27.36 0.49
C ALA A 32 -8.79 -26.64 1.17
N ARG A 33 -7.70 -26.44 0.44
CA ARG A 33 -6.51 -25.74 0.92
C ARG A 33 -6.04 -24.75 -0.12
N ILE A 34 -5.47 -23.63 0.34
CA ILE A 34 -4.94 -22.59 -0.54
C ILE A 34 -3.83 -23.12 -1.46
N ILE A 35 -3.01 -24.04 -0.95
CA ILE A 35 -2.06 -24.83 -1.74
C ILE A 35 -2.54 -26.28 -1.75
N PRO A 36 -3.10 -26.77 -2.88
CA PRO A 36 -3.52 -28.16 -3.00
C PRO A 36 -2.37 -29.11 -2.69
N ARG A 37 -2.62 -30.10 -1.80
CA ARG A 37 -1.61 -31.06 -1.33
C ARG A 37 -0.37 -30.41 -0.67
N GLY A 38 -0.48 -29.16 -0.22
CA GLY A 38 0.60 -28.47 0.51
C GLY A 38 0.86 -29.07 1.88
N LEU A 39 2.09 -28.88 2.36
CA LEU A 39 2.55 -29.33 3.69
C LEU A 39 1.99 -28.45 4.82
N LEU A 40 1.88 -27.15 4.56
CA LEU A 40 1.56 -26.14 5.56
C LEU A 40 0.06 -25.86 5.61
N THR A 41 -0.49 -25.71 6.82
CA THR A 41 -1.84 -25.20 7.03
C THR A 41 -1.92 -23.72 6.71
N GLU A 42 -3.14 -23.21 6.52
CA GLU A 42 -3.43 -21.80 6.29
C GLU A 42 -2.91 -20.92 7.43
N SER A 43 -3.05 -21.37 8.68
CA SER A 43 -2.49 -20.68 9.85
C SER A 43 -0.97 -20.65 9.84
N ALA A 44 -0.30 -21.74 9.45
CA ALA A 44 1.15 -21.77 9.31
C ALA A 44 1.62 -20.84 8.18
N LEU A 45 0.93 -20.84 7.03
CA LEU A 45 1.21 -19.92 5.93
C LEU A 45 1.02 -18.45 6.34
N ALA A 46 -0.05 -18.13 7.07
CA ALA A 46 -0.28 -16.79 7.59
C ALA A 46 0.83 -16.35 8.55
N TRP A 47 1.28 -17.23 9.45
CA TRP A 47 2.40 -16.95 10.34
C TRP A 47 3.69 -16.68 9.56
N ILE A 48 4.01 -17.50 8.54
CA ILE A 48 5.21 -17.34 7.71
C ILE A 48 5.21 -15.99 6.98
N ILE A 49 4.07 -15.65 6.36
CA ILE A 49 3.89 -14.42 5.59
C ILE A 49 3.99 -13.20 6.50
N THR A 50 3.31 -13.24 7.65
CA THR A 50 3.38 -12.15 8.66
C THR A 50 4.80 -11.99 9.19
N GLY A 51 5.46 -13.10 9.53
CA GLY A 51 6.86 -13.15 9.92
C GLY A 51 7.78 -12.48 8.88
N LYS A 52 7.59 -12.81 7.60
CA LYS A 52 8.43 -12.30 6.52
C LYS A 52 8.21 -10.82 6.26
N TYR A 53 6.96 -10.40 6.11
CA TYR A 53 6.63 -9.09 5.58
C TYR A 53 6.32 -8.05 6.65
N GLN A 54 5.66 -8.44 7.75
CA GLN A 54 5.33 -7.49 8.82
C GLN A 54 6.45 -7.36 9.85
N TYR A 55 7.14 -8.46 10.15
CA TYR A 55 8.21 -8.48 11.15
C TYR A 55 9.62 -8.55 10.55
N GLY A 56 9.76 -8.53 9.21
CA GLY A 56 11.06 -8.53 8.54
C GLY A 56 11.92 -9.76 8.82
N MET A 57 11.32 -10.88 9.25
CA MET A 57 12.06 -12.10 9.58
C MET A 57 12.40 -12.89 8.31
N PRO A 58 13.68 -13.04 7.94
CA PRO A 58 14.06 -13.80 6.75
C PRO A 58 13.59 -15.26 6.83
N LEU A 59 13.22 -15.85 5.69
CA LEU A 59 12.64 -17.20 5.65
C LEU A 59 13.59 -18.28 6.19
N TYR A 60 14.91 -18.13 6.04
CA TYR A 60 15.87 -19.07 6.64
C TYR A 60 15.79 -19.04 8.17
N ARG A 61 15.57 -17.87 8.77
CA ARG A 61 15.44 -17.72 10.23
C ARG A 61 14.15 -18.36 10.72
N GLN A 62 13.06 -18.19 9.98
CA GLN A 62 11.80 -18.88 10.25
C GLN A 62 11.93 -20.40 10.16
N ALA A 63 12.64 -20.92 9.14
CA ALA A 63 12.94 -22.34 9.02
C ALA A 63 13.74 -22.87 10.23
N THR A 64 14.76 -22.12 10.69
CA THR A 64 15.52 -22.47 11.91
C THR A 64 14.65 -22.49 13.16
N LEU A 65 13.67 -21.59 13.29
CA LEU A 65 12.73 -21.59 14.42
C LEU A 65 11.85 -22.84 14.40
N LEU A 66 11.29 -23.21 13.25
CA LEU A 66 10.44 -24.40 13.10
C LEU A 66 11.20 -25.70 13.44
N ARG A 67 12.51 -25.76 13.15
CA ARG A 67 13.37 -26.91 13.53
C ARG A 67 13.43 -27.14 15.05
N ARG A 68 13.29 -26.10 15.87
CA ARG A 68 13.27 -26.24 17.34
C ARG A 68 12.06 -27.01 17.85
N PHE A 69 11.00 -27.08 17.06
CA PHE A 69 9.79 -27.84 17.35
C PHE A 69 9.76 -29.23 16.68
N GLY A 70 10.92 -29.71 16.19
CA GLY A 70 11.06 -31.06 15.61
C GLY A 70 10.71 -31.17 14.12
N GLY A 71 10.43 -30.07 13.42
CA GLY A 71 10.13 -30.07 11.98
C GLY A 71 11.32 -29.65 11.12
N ASP A 72 11.79 -30.50 10.21
CA ASP A 72 12.80 -30.11 9.21
C ASP A 72 12.13 -29.55 7.94
N ILE A 73 11.87 -28.24 7.93
CA ILE A 73 11.32 -27.54 6.77
C ILE A 73 12.40 -26.62 6.20
N SER A 74 12.76 -26.83 4.93
CA SER A 74 13.76 -26.01 4.27
C SER A 74 13.26 -24.58 3.99
N SER A 75 14.17 -23.61 3.97
CA SER A 75 13.85 -22.23 3.55
C SER A 75 13.29 -22.17 2.12
N ASN A 76 13.71 -23.08 1.24
CA ASN A 76 13.19 -23.18 -0.12
C ASN A 76 11.73 -23.62 -0.15
N THR A 77 11.34 -24.55 0.72
CA THR A 77 9.94 -24.96 0.89
C THR A 77 9.06 -23.80 1.36
N LEU A 78 9.57 -23.00 2.31
CA LEU A 78 8.87 -21.80 2.76
C LEU A 78 8.75 -20.76 1.63
N ALA A 79 9.83 -20.50 0.89
CA ALA A 79 9.83 -19.57 -0.24
C ALA A 79 8.83 -19.97 -1.33
N ALA A 80 8.85 -21.25 -1.73
CA ALA A 80 7.91 -21.78 -2.71
C ALA A 80 6.46 -21.69 -2.23
N SER A 81 6.22 -21.87 -0.93
CA SER A 81 4.89 -21.73 -0.34
C SER A 81 4.41 -20.28 -0.36
N VAL A 82 5.27 -19.31 -0.02
CA VAL A 82 4.96 -17.87 -0.09
C VAL A 82 4.59 -17.45 -1.51
N VAL A 83 5.33 -17.89 -2.52
CA VAL A 83 5.02 -17.60 -3.93
C VAL A 83 3.64 -18.15 -4.31
N ARG A 84 3.34 -19.40 -3.95
CA ARG A 84 2.04 -20.03 -4.26
C ARG A 84 0.87 -19.33 -3.56
N VAL A 85 1.05 -18.88 -2.31
CA VAL A 85 0.03 -18.06 -1.63
C VAL A 85 -0.17 -16.75 -2.36
N GLY A 86 0.92 -16.07 -2.75
CA GLY A 86 0.84 -14.82 -3.53
C GLY A 86 -0.01 -14.98 -4.79
N LEU A 87 0.23 -16.06 -5.56
CA LEU A 87 -0.57 -16.40 -6.75
C LEU A 87 -2.04 -16.69 -6.40
N ALA A 88 -2.30 -17.45 -5.34
CA ALA A 88 -3.65 -17.80 -4.93
C ALA A 88 -4.46 -16.59 -4.43
N THR A 89 -3.78 -15.55 -3.91
CA THR A 89 -4.43 -14.31 -3.44
C THR A 89 -4.72 -13.29 -4.53
N GLN A 90 -4.40 -13.57 -5.80
CA GLN A 90 -4.63 -12.65 -6.92
C GLN A 90 -6.07 -12.09 -7.00
N PRO A 91 -7.15 -12.87 -6.74
CA PRO A 91 -8.50 -12.32 -6.77
C PRO A 91 -8.75 -11.23 -5.73
N VAL A 92 -8.12 -11.35 -4.56
CA VAL A 92 -8.18 -10.32 -3.50
C VAL A 92 -7.43 -9.07 -3.92
N ILE A 93 -6.25 -9.24 -4.54
CA ILE A 93 -5.47 -8.13 -5.10
C ILE A 93 -6.27 -7.38 -6.17
N ASN A 94 -7.00 -8.11 -7.02
CA ASN A 94 -7.86 -7.51 -8.05
C ASN A 94 -9.00 -6.70 -7.40
N LEU A 95 -9.70 -7.27 -6.40
CA LEU A 95 -10.76 -6.54 -5.69
C LEU A 95 -10.25 -5.27 -5.00
N MET A 96 -9.06 -5.34 -4.38
CA MET A 96 -8.40 -4.17 -3.80
C MET A 96 -8.07 -3.12 -4.87
N ARG A 97 -7.65 -3.55 -6.06
CA ARG A 97 -7.37 -2.65 -7.19
C ARG A 97 -8.64 -1.96 -7.67
N ASP A 98 -9.72 -2.69 -7.83
CA ASP A 98 -11.00 -2.13 -8.27
C ASP A 98 -11.49 -1.07 -7.27
N ALA A 99 -11.49 -1.39 -5.98
CA ALA A 99 -11.85 -0.43 -4.92
C ALA A 99 -10.93 0.79 -4.86
N LEU A 100 -9.64 0.64 -5.23
CA LEU A 100 -8.70 1.77 -5.31
C LEU A 100 -9.01 2.67 -6.51
N LEU A 101 -9.29 2.10 -7.69
CA LEU A 101 -9.57 2.85 -8.92
C LEU A 101 -10.95 3.52 -8.91
N GLU A 102 -11.89 2.99 -8.14
CA GLU A 102 -13.21 3.57 -7.89
C GLU A 102 -13.21 4.70 -6.83
N SER A 103 -12.09 4.91 -6.14
CA SER A 103 -12.03 5.92 -5.07
C SER A 103 -11.95 7.35 -5.60
N ASP A 104 -12.66 8.28 -4.95
CA ASP A 104 -12.63 9.71 -5.26
C ASP A 104 -11.27 10.38 -5.04
N LEU A 105 -10.38 9.73 -4.28
CA LEU A 105 -9.07 10.24 -3.91
C LEU A 105 -8.04 9.12 -3.90
N ILE A 106 -7.02 9.25 -4.75
CA ILE A 106 -5.88 8.34 -4.80
C ILE A 106 -4.62 9.13 -4.47
N TYR A 107 -3.73 8.50 -3.71
CA TYR A 107 -2.38 8.95 -3.44
C TYR A 107 -1.39 8.12 -4.26
N GLY A 108 -0.33 8.74 -4.77
CA GLY A 108 0.73 8.07 -5.52
C GLY A 108 2.11 8.45 -4.98
N ASP A 109 2.99 7.47 -4.81
CA ASP A 109 4.40 7.67 -4.48
C ASP A 109 5.22 6.54 -5.10
N GLU A 110 6.52 6.74 -5.28
CA GLU A 110 7.41 5.69 -5.74
C GLU A 110 8.72 5.72 -4.97
N THR A 111 9.20 4.54 -4.61
CA THR A 111 10.46 4.39 -3.90
C THR A 111 11.37 3.44 -4.65
N THR A 112 12.66 3.75 -4.66
CA THR A 112 13.67 2.91 -5.29
C THR A 112 13.84 1.62 -4.53
N PHE A 113 13.89 0.52 -5.28
CA PHE A 113 14.07 -0.83 -4.76
C PHE A 113 15.16 -1.55 -5.55
N GLN A 114 15.92 -2.43 -4.91
CA GLN A 114 16.96 -3.23 -5.57
C GLN A 114 16.54 -4.69 -5.63
N VAL A 115 16.60 -5.27 -6.84
CA VAL A 115 16.31 -6.69 -7.06
C VAL A 115 17.61 -7.39 -7.42
N LEU A 116 18.04 -8.33 -6.57
CA LEU A 116 19.34 -8.99 -6.71
C LEU A 116 19.43 -9.88 -7.96
N LYS A 117 18.32 -10.50 -8.36
CA LYS A 117 18.26 -11.45 -9.48
C LYS A 117 17.15 -11.06 -10.46
N GLU A 118 17.40 -10.01 -11.22
CA GLU A 118 16.50 -9.60 -12.28
C GLU A 118 17.05 -9.99 -13.66
N PRO A 119 16.27 -10.68 -14.51
CA PRO A 119 16.73 -11.10 -15.84
C PRO A 119 17.19 -9.90 -16.68
N GLY A 120 18.40 -9.98 -17.21
CA GLY A 120 18.96 -8.93 -18.06
C GLY A 120 19.32 -7.62 -17.34
N ARG A 121 19.30 -7.56 -16.01
CA ARG A 121 19.63 -6.36 -15.23
C ARG A 121 20.67 -6.65 -14.15
N ARG A 122 21.56 -5.66 -13.93
CA ARG A 122 22.59 -5.73 -12.89
C ARG A 122 21.94 -5.58 -11.50
N PRO A 123 22.44 -6.25 -10.45
CA PRO A 123 21.88 -6.15 -9.09
C PRO A 123 21.80 -4.73 -8.52
N GLN A 124 22.71 -3.84 -8.94
CA GLN A 124 22.75 -2.44 -8.51
C GLN A 124 21.78 -1.54 -9.29
N ALA A 125 21.11 -2.06 -10.32
CA ALA A 125 20.13 -1.30 -11.08
C ALA A 125 18.94 -0.93 -10.19
N LYS A 126 18.46 0.30 -10.35
CA LYS A 126 17.28 0.78 -9.63
C LYS A 126 16.02 0.21 -10.26
N SER A 127 15.25 -0.51 -9.47
CA SER A 127 13.84 -0.80 -9.71
C SER A 127 12.98 0.09 -8.82
N TYR A 128 11.66 0.02 -8.99
CA TYR A 128 10.72 0.90 -8.32
C TYR A 128 9.57 0.11 -7.75
N LEU A 129 9.22 0.43 -6.50
CA LEU A 129 7.96 0.04 -5.90
C LEU A 129 7.03 1.25 -5.95
N TRP A 130 5.96 1.13 -6.72
CA TRP A 130 4.94 2.16 -6.86
C TRP A 130 3.85 1.93 -5.82
N ALA A 131 3.69 2.90 -4.92
CA ALA A 131 2.67 2.87 -3.88
C ALA A 131 1.44 3.64 -4.35
N GLN A 132 0.28 3.00 -4.25
CA GLN A 132 -1.03 3.62 -4.42
C GLN A 132 -1.84 3.41 -3.15
N VAL A 133 -2.44 4.48 -2.63
CA VAL A 133 -3.30 4.43 -1.45
C VAL A 133 -4.58 5.18 -1.76
N ASN A 134 -5.74 4.67 -1.38
CA ASN A 134 -6.98 5.44 -1.51
C ASN A 134 -7.24 6.31 -0.27
N GLY A 135 -7.97 7.40 -0.47
CA GLY A 135 -8.39 8.33 0.56
C GLY A 135 -9.90 8.33 0.84
N SER A 136 -10.67 7.55 0.09
CA SER A 136 -12.09 7.30 0.30
C SER A 136 -12.42 5.82 0.11
N GLY A 137 -13.55 5.39 0.67
CA GLY A 137 -13.96 3.98 0.69
C GLY A 137 -13.15 3.11 1.68
N PRO A 138 -13.21 1.77 1.54
CA PRO A 138 -12.40 0.85 2.34
C PRO A 138 -10.90 1.12 2.13
N PRO A 139 -10.09 1.20 3.20
CA PRO A 139 -8.68 1.57 3.07
C PRO A 139 -7.89 0.50 2.31
N VAL A 140 -7.30 0.90 1.18
CA VAL A 140 -6.45 0.07 0.32
C VAL A 140 -5.06 0.69 0.24
N ARG A 141 -4.04 -0.16 0.38
CA ARG A 141 -2.64 0.16 0.10
C ARG A 141 -2.09 -0.88 -0.86
N MET A 142 -1.73 -0.46 -2.06
CA MET A 142 -1.18 -1.32 -3.09
C MET A 142 0.25 -0.93 -3.39
N PHE A 143 1.10 -1.94 -3.57
CA PHE A 143 2.47 -1.79 -3.99
C PHE A 143 2.67 -2.58 -5.28
N SER A 144 3.08 -1.89 -6.35
CA SER A 144 3.32 -2.50 -7.65
C SER A 144 4.79 -2.41 -8.00
N TYR A 145 5.41 -3.55 -8.26
CA TYR A 145 6.79 -3.61 -8.74
C TYR A 145 6.89 -3.14 -10.19
N SER A 146 7.95 -2.39 -10.50
CA SER A 146 8.34 -2.06 -11.86
C SER A 146 9.86 -2.03 -12.02
N PRO A 147 10.41 -2.54 -13.13
CA PRO A 147 11.84 -2.39 -13.45
C PRO A 147 12.25 -0.93 -13.72
N GLY A 148 11.30 -0.04 -14.04
CA GLY A 148 11.57 1.34 -14.42
C GLY A 148 10.63 2.37 -13.79
N ARG A 149 11.05 3.64 -13.83
CA ARG A 149 10.28 4.81 -13.34
C ARG A 149 9.46 5.51 -14.44
N GLY A 150 9.54 5.04 -15.68
CA GLY A 150 8.97 5.72 -16.85
C GLY A 150 7.45 5.58 -16.98
N ALA A 151 6.86 6.42 -17.83
CA ALA A 151 5.41 6.54 -18.03
C ALA A 151 4.70 5.23 -18.34
N GLN A 152 5.30 4.39 -19.18
CA GLN A 152 4.80 3.07 -19.55
C GLN A 152 4.45 2.18 -18.35
N HIS A 153 5.10 2.36 -17.21
CA HIS A 153 4.84 1.59 -16.00
C HIS A 153 3.70 2.18 -15.19
N ALA A 154 3.68 3.50 -15.02
CA ALA A 154 2.65 4.18 -14.25
C ALA A 154 1.29 4.20 -14.95
N LEU A 155 1.24 4.32 -16.28
CA LEU A 155 -0.02 4.30 -17.03
C LEU A 155 -0.86 3.04 -16.74
N LYS A 156 -0.21 1.88 -16.67
CA LYS A 156 -0.89 0.62 -16.32
C LYS A 156 -1.47 0.65 -14.91
N LEU A 157 -0.85 1.37 -13.98
CA LEU A 157 -1.29 1.44 -12.59
C LEU A 157 -2.59 2.23 -12.42
N TYR A 158 -2.81 3.26 -13.25
CA TYR A 158 -3.99 4.12 -13.21
C TYR A 158 -5.02 3.80 -14.30
N ALA A 159 -4.75 2.84 -15.18
CA ALA A 159 -5.73 2.35 -16.14
C ALA A 159 -7.03 1.90 -15.43
N GLY A 160 -8.15 2.53 -15.79
CA GLY A 160 -9.47 2.29 -15.20
C GLY A 160 -9.87 3.26 -14.07
N VAL A 161 -9.01 4.21 -13.69
CA VAL A 161 -9.39 5.25 -12.72
C VAL A 161 -10.53 6.12 -13.26
N GLN A 162 -11.45 6.51 -12.38
CA GLN A 162 -12.58 7.36 -12.74
C GLN A 162 -12.15 8.80 -13.04
N SER A 163 -12.68 9.38 -14.12
CA SER A 163 -12.49 10.79 -14.46
C SER A 163 -12.98 11.69 -13.30
N GLY A 164 -12.26 12.79 -13.05
CA GLY A 164 -12.55 13.68 -11.92
C GLY A 164 -12.01 13.22 -10.56
N THR A 165 -11.47 12.00 -10.45
CA THR A 165 -10.79 11.53 -9.23
C THR A 165 -9.64 12.46 -8.86
N ALA A 166 -9.50 12.75 -7.56
CA ALA A 166 -8.38 13.54 -7.06
C ALA A 166 -7.12 12.67 -6.93
N LEU A 167 -6.00 13.16 -7.46
CA LEU A 167 -4.70 12.49 -7.38
C LEU A 167 -3.75 13.33 -6.53
N MET A 168 -3.32 12.83 -5.36
CA MET A 168 -2.32 13.47 -4.49
C MET A 168 -0.96 12.80 -4.65
N THR A 169 0.01 13.50 -5.22
CA THR A 169 1.37 12.95 -5.43
C THR A 169 2.42 13.95 -4.95
N ASP A 170 3.69 13.56 -5.06
CA ASP A 170 4.76 14.54 -5.09
C ASP A 170 4.74 15.36 -6.40
N GLY A 171 5.74 16.21 -6.59
CA GLY A 171 5.87 17.03 -7.79
C GLY A 171 6.52 16.33 -8.98
N TYR A 172 6.63 14.99 -9.00
CA TYR A 172 7.22 14.29 -10.13
C TYR A 172 6.36 14.47 -11.39
N GLU A 173 6.99 14.96 -12.46
CA GLU A 173 6.31 15.39 -13.69
C GLU A 173 5.49 14.29 -14.36
N LEU A 174 5.84 13.03 -14.14
CA LEU A 174 5.11 11.91 -14.72
C LEU A 174 3.62 11.91 -14.32
N TYR A 175 3.33 12.28 -13.07
CA TYR A 175 1.94 12.34 -12.59
C TYR A 175 1.12 13.42 -13.30
N ASN A 176 1.74 14.44 -13.89
CA ASN A 176 1.03 15.44 -14.70
C ASN A 176 0.41 14.78 -15.94
N GLY A 177 1.16 13.91 -16.62
CA GLY A 177 0.67 13.16 -17.78
C GLY A 177 -0.47 12.22 -17.41
N ILE A 178 -0.31 11.48 -16.31
CA ILE A 178 -1.36 10.58 -15.79
C ILE A 178 -2.63 11.37 -15.47
N ALA A 179 -2.49 12.50 -14.78
CA ALA A 179 -3.63 13.32 -14.44
C ALA A 179 -4.31 13.92 -15.67
N HIS A 180 -3.54 14.32 -16.68
CA HIS A 180 -4.07 14.79 -17.95
C HIS A 180 -4.84 13.69 -18.69
N ASP A 181 -4.21 12.54 -18.92
CA ASP A 181 -4.75 11.45 -19.75
C ASP A 181 -6.01 10.82 -19.16
N HIS A 182 -6.11 10.80 -17.82
CA HIS A 182 -7.26 10.28 -17.09
C HIS A 182 -8.21 11.37 -16.55
N GLN A 183 -8.01 12.64 -16.93
CA GLN A 183 -8.85 13.76 -16.49
C GLN A 183 -8.98 13.88 -14.95
N LEU A 184 -7.87 13.67 -14.24
CA LEU A 184 -7.80 13.70 -12.78
C LEU A 184 -7.60 15.12 -12.26
N VAL A 185 -8.08 15.36 -11.04
CA VAL A 185 -7.75 16.58 -10.29
C VAL A 185 -6.40 16.38 -9.59
N HIS A 186 -5.32 16.85 -10.21
CA HIS A 186 -3.98 16.74 -9.63
C HIS A 186 -3.76 17.71 -8.46
N LEU A 187 -3.51 17.17 -7.27
CA LEU A 187 -3.18 17.88 -6.05
C LEU A 187 -1.67 17.81 -5.77
N GLY A 188 -1.11 18.93 -5.28
CA GLY A 188 0.30 19.04 -4.91
C GLY A 188 0.54 18.80 -3.43
N CYS A 189 1.65 18.12 -3.10
CA CYS A 189 2.02 17.84 -1.72
C CYS A 189 2.82 18.98 -1.04
N TRP A 190 2.23 19.64 -0.04
CA TRP A 190 2.91 20.68 0.76
C TRP A 190 4.05 20.15 1.64
N ALA A 191 4.04 18.86 1.99
CA ALA A 191 5.13 18.29 2.79
C ALA A 191 6.45 18.25 1.99
N HIS A 192 6.37 17.99 0.68
CA HIS A 192 7.52 18.05 -0.21
C HIS A 192 8.06 19.48 -0.37
N VAL A 193 7.17 20.48 -0.50
CA VAL A 193 7.55 21.91 -0.49
C VAL A 193 8.28 22.26 0.81
N ARG A 194 7.69 21.92 1.96
CA ARG A 194 8.28 22.20 3.28
C ARG A 194 9.66 21.57 3.44
N ARG A 195 9.85 20.33 2.98
CA ARG A 195 11.14 19.62 3.03
C ARG A 195 12.23 20.37 2.26
N GLY A 196 11.89 20.99 1.12
CA GLY A 196 12.83 21.81 0.35
C GLY A 196 13.33 23.02 1.14
N PHE A 197 12.43 23.76 1.80
CA PHE A 197 12.80 24.92 2.61
C PHE A 197 13.57 24.55 3.88
N ILE A 198 13.21 23.44 4.54
CA ILE A 198 13.99 22.92 5.69
C ILE A 198 15.42 22.61 5.26
N LYS A 199 15.61 21.91 4.13
CA LYS A 199 16.96 21.64 3.61
C LYS A 199 17.73 22.92 3.31
N ALA A 200 17.07 23.95 2.76
CA ALA A 200 17.73 25.23 2.52
C ALA A 200 18.16 25.93 3.83
N GLU A 201 17.32 25.88 4.86
CA GLU A 201 17.63 26.41 6.21
C GLU A 201 18.76 25.61 6.90
N GLU A 202 18.79 24.29 6.74
CA GLU A 202 19.80 23.42 7.33
C GLU A 202 21.24 23.73 6.89
N TYR A 203 21.39 24.30 5.69
CA TYR A 203 22.69 24.73 5.16
C TYR A 203 23.15 26.09 5.67
N VAL A 204 22.29 26.85 6.35
CA VAL A 204 22.67 28.07 7.06
C VAL A 204 23.22 27.69 8.44
N PRO A 205 24.37 28.23 8.87
CA PRO A 205 24.91 27.99 10.21
C PRO A 205 23.85 28.28 11.28
N LYS A 206 23.73 27.41 12.30
CA LYS A 206 22.67 27.54 13.33
C LYS A 206 22.64 28.92 13.99
N ALA A 207 23.81 29.53 14.24
CA ALA A 207 23.93 30.86 14.83
C ALA A 207 23.40 32.00 13.93
N ALA A 208 23.32 31.78 12.63
CA ALA A 208 22.81 32.73 11.63
C ALA A 208 21.35 32.45 11.24
N ARG A 209 20.70 31.42 11.82
CA ARG A 209 19.27 31.16 11.60
C ARG A 209 18.47 32.10 12.48
N SER A 210 17.79 33.05 11.85
CA SER A 210 16.84 33.95 12.50
C SER A 210 15.42 33.71 11.99
N PRO A 211 14.39 34.15 12.72
CA PRO A 211 13.01 34.14 12.22
C PRO A 211 12.82 34.89 10.89
N ASP A 212 13.72 35.82 10.59
CA ASP A 212 13.70 36.65 9.38
C ASP A 212 14.34 35.98 8.17
N LEU A 213 15.10 34.90 8.38
CA LEU A 213 15.66 34.11 7.29
C LEU A 213 14.53 33.63 6.37
N LEU A 214 14.67 33.88 5.07
CA LEU A 214 13.59 33.64 4.11
C LEU A 214 13.08 32.19 4.12
N ALA A 215 13.99 31.22 4.19
CA ALA A 215 13.63 29.80 4.32
C ALA A 215 12.79 29.53 5.57
N THR A 216 13.19 30.07 6.72
CA THR A 216 12.48 29.95 8.00
C THR A 216 11.08 30.56 7.91
N ARG A 217 10.93 31.74 7.29
CA ARG A 217 9.62 32.38 7.09
C ARG A 217 8.67 31.47 6.29
N PHE A 218 9.13 30.85 5.20
CA PHE A 218 8.33 29.87 4.46
C PHE A 218 7.98 28.64 5.31
N VAL A 219 8.94 28.07 6.04
CA VAL A 219 8.69 26.92 6.93
C VAL A 219 7.62 27.24 7.98
N VAL A 220 7.66 28.43 8.57
CA VAL A 220 6.67 28.90 9.56
C VAL A 220 5.30 29.07 8.93
N LEU A 221 5.19 29.72 7.76
CA LEU A 221 3.91 29.91 7.07
C LEU A 221 3.29 28.58 6.64
N ILE A 222 4.09 27.67 6.08
CA ILE A 222 3.62 26.31 5.74
C ILE A 222 3.23 25.56 7.02
N GLY A 223 3.96 25.75 8.13
CA GLY A 223 3.62 25.21 9.44
C GLY A 223 2.22 25.65 9.92
N LYS A 224 1.83 26.91 9.67
CA LYS A 224 0.47 27.40 9.97
C LYS A 224 -0.61 26.66 9.19
N LEU A 225 -0.36 26.31 7.92
CA LEU A 225 -1.28 25.50 7.13
C LEU A 225 -1.45 24.10 7.75
N PHE A 226 -0.35 23.42 8.08
CA PHE A 226 -0.41 22.10 8.72
C PHE A 226 -1.06 22.13 10.11
N ALA A 227 -0.86 23.20 10.89
CA ALA A 227 -1.51 23.37 12.18
C ALA A 227 -3.04 23.49 12.04
N ALA A 228 -3.52 24.21 11.01
CA ALA A 228 -4.95 24.29 10.70
C ALA A 228 -5.54 22.93 10.31
N GLU A 229 -4.82 22.15 9.51
CA GLU A 229 -5.23 20.79 9.11
C GLU A 229 -5.23 19.82 10.30
N ALA A 230 -4.22 19.87 11.16
CA ALA A 230 -4.18 19.05 12.38
C ALA A 230 -5.34 19.36 13.32
N ARG A 231 -5.66 20.65 13.52
CA ARG A 231 -6.80 21.09 14.34
C ARG A 231 -8.16 20.63 13.80
N SER A 232 -8.26 20.48 12.48
CA SER A 232 -9.51 20.13 11.78
C SER A 232 -9.57 18.69 11.27
N ALA A 233 -8.64 17.83 11.71
CA ALA A 233 -8.51 16.45 11.24
C ALA A 233 -9.81 15.64 11.40
N LYS A 234 -10.51 15.80 12.54
CA LYS A 234 -11.78 15.10 12.84
C LYS A 234 -13.04 15.87 12.46
N TRP A 235 -12.91 17.04 11.82
CA TRP A 235 -14.08 17.86 11.48
C TRP A 235 -14.79 17.32 10.24
N LYS A 236 -16.08 17.65 10.11
CA LYS A 236 -16.82 17.42 8.87
C LYS A 236 -16.20 18.21 7.71
N PRO A 237 -16.22 17.69 6.46
CA PRO A 237 -15.58 18.31 5.31
C PRO A 237 -15.99 19.77 5.09
N GLU A 238 -17.27 20.11 5.27
CA GLU A 238 -17.79 21.47 5.05
C GLU A 238 -17.22 22.45 6.08
N SER A 239 -17.02 21.99 7.32
CA SER A 239 -16.42 22.80 8.39
C SER A 239 -14.93 23.01 8.14
N ARG A 240 -14.23 21.97 7.68
CA ARG A 240 -12.84 22.05 7.26
C ARG A 240 -12.67 23.01 6.08
N GLN A 241 -13.56 22.95 5.10
CA GLN A 241 -13.56 23.86 3.96
C GLN A 241 -13.76 25.31 4.40
N ARG A 242 -14.72 25.61 5.29
CA ARG A 242 -14.88 26.97 5.84
C ARG A 242 -13.63 27.49 6.55
N LEU A 243 -12.93 26.65 7.32
CA LEU A 243 -11.65 27.00 7.93
C LEU A 243 -10.61 27.33 6.85
N ARG A 244 -10.48 26.48 5.82
CA ARG A 244 -9.54 26.67 4.71
C ARG A 244 -9.82 27.98 3.95
N THR A 245 -11.07 28.28 3.64
CA THR A 245 -11.48 29.53 2.97
C THR A 245 -11.15 30.77 3.80
N ARG A 246 -11.34 30.74 5.12
CA ARG A 246 -11.15 31.92 5.99
C ARG A 246 -9.70 32.11 6.44
N TYR A 247 -8.98 31.02 6.70
CA TYR A 247 -7.64 31.03 7.28
C TYR A 247 -6.58 30.60 6.28
N SER A 248 -6.64 29.35 5.79
CA SER A 248 -5.59 28.79 4.93
C SER A 248 -5.40 29.58 3.65
N ALA A 249 -6.48 30.04 3.01
CA ALA A 249 -6.42 30.87 1.80
C ALA A 249 -5.67 32.21 2.04
N ARG A 250 -5.82 32.83 3.22
CA ARG A 250 -5.09 34.05 3.58
C ARG A 250 -3.60 33.78 3.79
N VAL A 251 -3.28 32.65 4.42
CA VAL A 251 -1.88 32.22 4.60
C VAL A 251 -1.24 31.89 3.24
N LEU A 252 -1.97 31.22 2.34
CA LEU A 252 -1.53 30.96 0.97
C LEU A 252 -1.26 32.25 0.20
N ALA A 253 -2.13 33.25 0.31
CA ALA A 253 -1.92 34.55 -0.34
C ALA A 253 -0.65 35.26 0.18
N ILE A 254 -0.30 35.11 1.46
CA ILE A 254 0.98 35.62 1.99
C ILE A 254 2.16 34.86 1.40
N ILE A 255 2.08 33.53 1.36
CA ILE A 255 3.12 32.67 0.77
C ILE A 255 3.33 33.01 -0.72
N GLU A 256 2.26 33.23 -1.47
CA GLU A 256 2.29 33.56 -2.89
C GLU A 256 3.00 34.89 -3.14
N ARG A 257 2.64 35.94 -2.39
CA ARG A 257 3.29 37.24 -2.50
C ARG A 257 4.78 37.13 -2.22
N MET A 258 5.16 36.41 -1.16
CA MET A 258 6.57 36.18 -0.83
C MET A 258 7.30 35.37 -1.91
N LEU A 259 6.63 34.39 -2.52
CA LEU A 259 7.19 33.63 -3.63
C LEU A 259 7.48 34.55 -4.82
N ILE A 260 6.50 35.35 -5.24
CA ILE A 260 6.62 36.27 -6.39
C ILE A 260 7.69 37.33 -6.14
N GLU A 261 7.74 37.89 -4.93
CA GLU A 261 8.72 38.91 -4.53
C GLU A 261 10.15 38.39 -4.59
N HIS A 262 10.41 37.19 -4.06
CA HIS A 262 11.78 36.71 -3.86
C HIS A 262 12.30 35.80 -4.97
N LEU A 263 11.43 35.11 -5.73
CA LEU A 263 11.85 34.17 -6.77
C LEU A 263 12.85 34.77 -7.80
N PRO A 264 12.68 36.01 -8.30
CA PRO A 264 13.62 36.60 -9.26
C PRO A 264 15.01 36.91 -8.68
N GLY A 265 15.09 37.19 -7.38
CA GLY A 265 16.32 37.62 -6.70
C GLY A 265 17.17 36.48 -6.14
N VAL A 266 16.68 35.23 -6.17
CA VAL A 266 17.39 34.08 -5.61
C VAL A 266 18.05 33.25 -6.72
N VAL A 267 19.34 32.91 -6.53
CA VAL A 267 20.09 32.07 -7.47
C VAL A 267 19.39 30.71 -7.67
N PRO A 268 18.96 30.36 -8.90
CA PRO A 268 18.22 29.13 -9.21
C PRO A 268 18.84 27.83 -8.70
N SER A 269 20.17 27.71 -8.79
CA SER A 269 20.90 26.49 -8.46
C SER A 269 21.09 26.28 -6.95
N SER A 270 20.90 27.33 -6.14
CA SER A 270 20.95 27.26 -4.68
C SER A 270 19.83 26.38 -4.12
N LEU A 271 19.98 25.87 -2.90
CA LEU A 271 18.93 25.06 -2.26
C LEU A 271 17.62 25.84 -2.09
N LEU A 272 17.72 27.13 -1.74
CA LEU A 272 16.56 28.01 -1.64
C LEU A 272 15.93 28.26 -3.02
N GLY A 273 16.74 28.53 -4.04
CA GLY A 273 16.28 28.71 -5.42
C GLY A 273 15.52 27.49 -5.94
N LYS A 274 16.09 26.29 -5.74
CA LYS A 274 15.42 25.01 -6.07
C LYS A 274 14.10 24.83 -5.34
N ALA A 275 14.02 25.19 -4.05
CA ALA A 275 12.79 25.11 -3.28
C ALA A 275 11.71 26.09 -3.78
N LEU A 276 12.09 27.32 -4.10
CA LEU A 276 11.20 28.34 -4.67
C LEU A 276 10.69 27.94 -6.05
N GLN A 277 11.58 27.48 -6.94
CA GLN A 277 11.21 27.00 -8.28
C GLN A 277 10.27 25.80 -8.22
N TYR A 278 10.56 24.84 -7.35
CA TYR A 278 9.66 23.71 -7.12
C TYR A 278 8.29 24.19 -6.64
N MET A 279 8.22 25.06 -5.63
CA MET A 279 6.96 25.59 -5.14
C MET A 279 6.18 26.34 -6.24
N SER A 280 6.88 27.16 -7.04
CA SER A 280 6.30 27.89 -8.17
C SER A 280 5.70 26.96 -9.22
N GLY A 281 6.47 25.96 -9.68
CA GLY A 281 5.98 25.01 -10.70
C GLY A 281 4.79 24.17 -10.22
N GLN A 282 4.69 23.92 -8.91
CA GLN A 282 3.61 23.13 -8.32
C GLN A 282 2.43 23.99 -7.82
N TRP A 283 2.52 25.32 -7.86
CA TRP A 283 1.61 26.24 -7.16
C TRP A 283 0.13 25.98 -7.47
N HIS A 284 -0.21 25.86 -8.75
CA HIS A 284 -1.57 25.61 -9.24
C HIS A 284 -2.18 24.30 -8.74
N LYS A 285 -1.37 23.33 -8.31
CA LYS A 285 -1.80 22.06 -7.68
C LYS A 285 -1.80 22.16 -6.17
N LEU A 286 -0.83 22.88 -5.60
CA LEU A 286 -0.67 23.09 -4.16
C LEU A 286 -1.85 23.83 -3.55
N ILE A 287 -2.45 24.79 -4.24
CA ILE A 287 -3.56 25.58 -3.69
C ILE A 287 -4.91 24.82 -3.73
N ARG A 288 -5.05 23.79 -4.58
CA ARG A 288 -6.35 23.14 -4.85
C ARG A 288 -7.02 22.54 -3.62
N TYR A 289 -6.25 22.04 -2.65
CA TYR A 289 -6.82 21.38 -1.45
C TYR A 289 -7.78 22.29 -0.67
N VAL A 290 -7.67 23.62 -0.77
CA VAL A 290 -8.60 24.55 -0.12
C VAL A 290 -9.99 24.55 -0.75
N GLY A 291 -10.10 24.12 -2.01
CA GLY A 291 -11.35 24.09 -2.78
C GLY A 291 -12.30 22.98 -2.39
N ASN A 292 -11.84 21.94 -1.68
CA ASN A 292 -12.68 20.80 -1.29
C ASN A 292 -12.24 20.28 0.08
N GLY A 293 -13.18 20.20 1.03
CA GLY A 293 -12.90 19.75 2.40
C GLY A 293 -12.35 18.33 2.53
N ASN A 294 -12.58 17.46 1.54
CA ASN A 294 -12.07 16.08 1.51
C ASN A 294 -10.65 15.97 0.96
N TRP A 295 -10.16 16.99 0.25
CA TRP A 295 -8.82 16.92 -0.34
C TRP A 295 -7.72 17.11 0.70
N PRO A 296 -6.65 16.29 0.67
CA PRO A 296 -5.56 16.35 1.61
C PRO A 296 -4.60 17.49 1.27
N ILE A 297 -3.85 17.96 2.27
CA ILE A 297 -2.76 18.93 2.09
C ILE A 297 -1.43 18.25 1.68
N SER A 298 -1.27 16.95 1.95
CA SER A 298 -0.02 16.23 1.72
C SER A 298 -0.20 14.76 1.37
N ASN A 299 0.83 14.21 0.72
CA ASN A 299 0.97 12.79 0.38
C ASN A 299 1.57 11.94 1.52
N ASN A 300 1.56 12.43 2.77
CA ASN A 300 2.22 11.73 3.88
C ASN A 300 1.61 10.34 4.15
N LEU A 301 0.32 10.15 3.85
CA LEU A 301 -0.35 8.86 4.00
C LEU A 301 0.31 7.78 3.15
N CYS A 302 0.61 8.09 1.88
CA CYS A 302 1.30 7.18 0.98
C CYS A 302 2.78 7.04 1.36
N HIS A 303 3.45 8.15 1.64
CA HIS A 303 4.86 8.13 2.04
C HIS A 303 5.14 7.27 3.28
N ALA A 304 4.24 7.31 4.29
CA ALA A 304 4.34 6.46 5.47
C ALA A 304 4.13 4.97 5.16
N ALA A 305 3.38 4.64 4.11
CA ALA A 305 3.26 3.27 3.62
C ALA A 305 4.54 2.85 2.85
N SER A 306 5.11 3.74 2.04
CA SER A 306 6.34 3.50 1.26
C SER A 306 7.62 3.42 2.10
N GLY A 307 7.62 3.96 3.33
CA GLY A 307 8.76 3.93 4.24
C GLY A 307 9.15 2.53 4.79
N MET A 308 8.42 1.47 4.43
CA MET A 308 8.71 0.07 4.80
C MET A 308 9.80 -0.55 3.89
N ASN A 309 10.98 0.09 3.81
CA ASN A 309 12.04 -0.20 2.84
C ASN A 309 12.85 -1.51 3.06
N ASP A 310 12.50 -2.36 4.04
CA ASP A 310 13.31 -3.55 4.37
C ASP A 310 12.73 -4.88 3.84
N VAL A 311 11.83 -4.86 2.86
CA VAL A 311 11.30 -6.10 2.28
C VAL A 311 12.13 -6.53 1.08
N VAL A 312 13.12 -7.41 1.27
CA VAL A 312 13.77 -8.13 0.16
C VAL A 312 12.76 -9.09 -0.48
N VAL A 313 12.23 -8.71 -1.65
CA VAL A 313 11.42 -9.57 -2.52
C VAL A 313 12.37 -10.28 -3.48
N ASP A 314 12.47 -11.61 -3.33
CA ASP A 314 13.12 -12.47 -4.33
C ASP A 314 12.18 -12.56 -5.54
N GLY A 315 12.71 -12.31 -6.73
CA GLY A 315 11.95 -11.89 -7.90
C GLY A 315 10.93 -12.91 -8.44
N HIS A 316 10.01 -12.37 -9.25
CA HIS A 316 8.97 -13.03 -10.05
C HIS A 316 7.67 -13.41 -9.33
N VAL A 317 6.76 -12.43 -9.25
CA VAL A 317 5.35 -12.69 -9.52
C VAL A 317 4.92 -11.69 -10.60
N PRO A 318 4.70 -12.12 -11.86
CA PRO A 318 4.06 -11.27 -12.85
C PRO A 318 2.68 -10.86 -12.32
N ILE A 319 2.33 -9.59 -12.44
CA ILE A 319 0.94 -9.14 -12.31
C ILE A 319 0.18 -9.82 -13.46
N GLY A 320 -0.41 -10.98 -13.18
CA GLY A 320 -1.20 -11.72 -14.14
C GLY A 320 -2.51 -10.99 -14.39
N GLN A 321 -2.70 -10.48 -15.60
CA GLN A 321 -4.02 -10.21 -16.15
C GLN A 321 -4.81 -11.53 -16.13
N ILE A 322 -5.70 -11.71 -15.16
CA ILE A 322 -6.77 -12.68 -15.28
C ILE A 322 -7.93 -11.91 -15.89
N THR A 323 -8.12 -12.09 -17.20
CA THR A 323 -9.27 -11.60 -17.94
C THR A 323 -10.57 -12.21 -17.41
N ARG A 324 -11.69 -11.53 -17.70
CA ARG A 324 -13.07 -11.81 -17.27
C ARG A 324 -13.58 -13.25 -17.46
N GLU A 325 -12.83 -14.13 -18.12
CA GLU A 325 -13.25 -15.47 -18.54
C GLU A 325 -13.15 -16.55 -17.43
N ARG A 326 -12.61 -16.22 -16.23
CA ARG A 326 -12.51 -17.17 -15.10
C ARG A 326 -13.40 -16.86 -13.89
N LEU A 327 -14.33 -15.89 -14.00
CA LEU A 327 -15.31 -15.55 -12.97
C LEU A 327 -16.14 -16.74 -12.43
N PRO A 328 -16.61 -17.71 -13.26
CA PRO A 328 -17.50 -18.77 -12.79
C PRO A 328 -16.84 -19.73 -11.77
N ALA A 329 -15.51 -19.87 -11.80
CA ALA A 329 -14.79 -20.72 -10.86
C ALA A 329 -14.60 -20.06 -9.47
N LEU A 330 -14.75 -18.74 -9.40
CA LEU A 330 -14.58 -17.93 -8.19
C LEU A 330 -15.89 -17.76 -7.41
N GLU A 331 -17.02 -17.61 -8.12
CA GLU A 331 -18.36 -17.59 -7.50
C GLU A 331 -18.64 -18.88 -6.72
N ALA A 332 -18.24 -20.04 -7.26
CA ALA A 332 -18.38 -21.34 -6.59
C ALA A 332 -17.57 -21.50 -5.29
N VAL A 333 -16.53 -20.67 -5.08
CA VAL A 333 -15.71 -20.68 -3.84
C VAL A 333 -16.30 -19.73 -2.80
N VAL A 334 -16.87 -18.59 -3.22
CA VAL A 334 -17.48 -17.61 -2.33
C VAL A 334 -18.84 -18.09 -1.80
N GLU A 335 -19.67 -18.74 -2.64
CA GLU A 335 -20.95 -19.32 -2.21
C GLU A 335 -20.78 -20.38 -1.11
N ARG A 336 -19.74 -21.21 -1.19
CA ARG A 336 -19.49 -22.28 -0.20
C ARG A 336 -18.95 -21.78 1.14
N LEU A 337 -18.47 -20.54 1.21
CA LEU A 337 -18.02 -19.90 2.45
C LEU A 337 -19.17 -19.16 3.17
N GLY A 338 -20.23 -18.78 2.46
CA GLY A 338 -21.44 -18.19 3.04
C GLY A 338 -22.30 -19.19 3.82
N ASP A 339 -22.30 -20.46 3.41
CA ASP A 339 -23.26 -21.47 3.88
C ASP A 339 -22.91 -22.12 5.24
N ARG A 340 -21.81 -21.72 5.89
CA ARG A 340 -21.39 -22.27 7.21
C ARG A 340 -21.78 -21.42 8.42
N ARG A 341 -22.67 -20.42 8.29
CA ARG A 341 -23.14 -19.61 9.42
C ARG A 341 -24.51 -19.99 9.99
N SER A 342 -25.15 -21.05 9.49
CA SER A 342 -26.36 -21.58 10.09
C SER A 342 -26.21 -23.07 10.30
N HIS A 343 -25.80 -23.48 11.49
CA HIS A 343 -26.19 -24.70 12.22
C HIS A 343 -25.29 -24.78 13.46
N GLY A 344 -25.83 -24.31 14.60
CA GLY A 344 -25.22 -24.50 15.90
C GLY A 344 -25.53 -25.89 16.42
N ASP A 345 -24.51 -26.72 16.55
CA ASP A 345 -24.61 -28.01 17.24
C ASP A 345 -24.68 -27.78 18.76
N GLN A 346 -25.84 -28.09 19.35
CA GLN A 346 -25.94 -28.51 20.75
C GLN A 346 -25.82 -30.03 20.80
N PHE A 347 -24.68 -30.55 21.25
CA PHE A 347 -24.59 -31.91 21.77
C PHE A 347 -24.12 -31.85 23.22
N ALA A 348 -25.07 -31.95 24.15
CA ALA A 348 -24.83 -32.21 25.55
C ALA A 348 -24.78 -33.73 25.77
N LEU A 349 -23.61 -34.25 26.14
CA LEU A 349 -23.45 -35.60 26.66
C LEU A 349 -23.77 -35.58 28.17
N GLY A 350 -24.93 -36.10 28.54
CA GLY A 350 -25.33 -36.35 29.92
C GLY A 350 -25.33 -37.85 30.22
N ASN A 351 -24.43 -38.27 31.10
CA ASN A 351 -24.41 -39.58 31.75
C ASN A 351 -25.74 -39.89 32.46
N GLN A 352 -26.24 -41.12 32.33
CA GLN A 352 -26.91 -41.84 33.44
C GLN A 352 -26.68 -43.37 33.35
N PRO A 353 -26.65 -44.10 34.49
CA PRO A 353 -26.28 -45.52 34.55
C PRO A 353 -27.48 -46.47 34.80
N LEU A 354 -27.22 -47.77 34.54
CA LEU A 354 -27.84 -49.00 35.10
C LEU A 354 -29.34 -49.25 34.87
N MET A 355 -29.67 -50.25 34.04
CA MET A 355 -29.99 -51.64 34.45
C MET A 355 -30.05 -52.55 33.23
#